data_AF-A0A966TUQ0-F1
#
_entry.id   AF-A0A966TUQ0-F1
#
_cell.length_a   1.000
_cell.length_b   1.000
_cell.length_c   1.000
_cell.angle_alpha   90.00
_cell.angle_beta   90.00
_cell.angle_gamma   90.00
#
_symmetry.space_group_name_H-M   'P 1'
#
loop_
_entity.id
_entity.type
_entity.pdbx_description
1 polymer ?
#
loop_
_entity_poly.entity_id
_entity_poly.type
_entity_poly.pdbx_seq_one_letter_code
_entity_poly.pdbx_strand_id
1 'polypeptide(L)'
;EQGGAAGLDCQGGLCRLRLAADGPMLAMLRHTPPPPRGRAAARRETPPPAEAPCGAADIILSPEPVRGRCEGSVVIDRFSVWRDGAHAVWLTAAGPVVVSDRAARGDRPWVPPRPLPRWSPDHLPLASSE
;
A
#
# COMPACT_ATOMS: atom_id res chain seq x y z
N GLU A 1 6.06 7.66 27.27
CA GLU A 1 5.45 6.65 26.37
C GLU A 1 4.04 7.11 26.05
N GLN A 2 3.74 7.39 24.79
CA GLN A 2 2.41 7.81 24.34
C GLN A 2 1.76 6.60 23.68
N GLY A 3 1.11 5.75 24.49
CA GLY A 3 0.22 4.71 23.97
C GLY A 3 -0.94 5.41 23.27
N GLY A 4 -1.02 5.26 21.94
CA GLY A 4 -2.09 5.88 21.15
C GLY A 4 -3.43 5.27 21.52
N ALA A 5 -4.46 6.10 21.75
CA ALA A 5 -5.79 5.59 22.05
C ALA A 5 -6.33 4.68 20.93
N ALA A 6 -7.13 3.68 21.30
CA ALA A 6 -7.91 2.92 20.32
C ALA A 6 -8.85 3.87 19.57
N GLY A 7 -8.97 3.69 18.27
CA GLY A 7 -9.80 4.55 17.42
C GLY A 7 -9.26 4.69 16.00
N LEU A 8 -10.00 5.50 15.23
CA LEU A 8 -9.65 5.91 13.88
C LEU A 8 -9.38 7.41 13.88
N ASP A 9 -8.15 7.80 13.57
CA ASP A 9 -7.74 9.21 13.42
C ASP A 9 -7.35 9.48 11.96
N CYS A 10 -7.80 10.58 11.38
CA CYS A 10 -7.65 10.88 9.96
C CYS A 10 -7.17 12.32 9.74
N GLN A 11 -5.93 12.48 9.28
CA GLN A 11 -5.32 13.79 9.04
C GLN A 11 -4.56 13.82 7.71
N GLY A 12 -4.80 14.85 6.88
CA GLY A 12 -3.95 15.15 5.72
C GLY A 12 -3.80 14.01 4.70
N GLY A 13 -4.83 13.18 4.50
CA GLY A 13 -4.77 12.03 3.58
C GLY A 13 -4.26 10.73 4.21
N LEU A 14 -3.84 10.72 5.47
CA LEU A 14 -3.53 9.51 6.23
C LEU A 14 -4.63 9.24 7.27
N CYS A 15 -5.06 8.00 7.38
CA CYS A 15 -5.89 7.52 8.48
C CYS A 15 -5.15 6.44 9.26
N ARG A 16 -5.14 6.53 10.59
CA ARG A 16 -4.55 5.56 11.51
C ARG A 16 -5.65 4.88 12.29
N LEU A 17 -5.67 3.55 12.28
CA LEU A 17 -6.63 2.73 13.01
C LEU A 17 -5.89 1.84 14.01
N ARG A 18 -6.35 1.87 15.26
CA ARG A 18 -5.99 0.93 16.33
C ARG A 18 -7.26 0.38 16.95
N LEU A 19 -7.38 -0.94 17.10
CA LEU A 19 -8.53 -1.55 17.77
C LEU A 19 -8.36 -1.60 19.30
N ALA A 20 -7.12 -1.56 19.78
CA ALA A 20 -6.73 -1.48 21.18
C ALA A 20 -5.57 -0.49 21.31
N ALA A 21 -5.42 0.15 22.48
CA ALA A 21 -4.41 1.21 22.66
C ALA A 21 -2.99 0.74 22.31
N ASP A 22 -2.60 -0.42 22.83
CA ASP A 22 -1.30 -1.06 22.57
C ASP A 22 -1.36 -2.12 21.45
N GLY A 23 -2.42 -2.10 20.64
CA GLY A 23 -2.61 -3.03 19.52
C GLY A 23 -1.85 -2.62 18.25
N PRO A 24 -1.83 -3.46 17.21
CA PRO A 24 -1.23 -3.12 15.93
C PRO A 24 -1.94 -1.91 15.29
N MET A 25 -1.15 -1.06 14.64
CA MET A 25 -1.61 0.12 13.91
C MET A 25 -1.70 -0.14 12.43
N LEU A 26 -2.89 0.10 11.88
CA LEU A 26 -3.15 0.12 10.44
C LEU A 26 -3.10 1.57 9.95
N ALA A 27 -2.21 1.86 9.02
CA ALA A 27 -2.16 3.14 8.29
C ALA A 27 -2.83 3.00 6.93
N MET A 28 -3.75 3.91 6.60
CA MET A 28 -4.45 3.97 5.33
C MET A 28 -4.13 5.29 4.64
N LEU A 29 -3.48 5.21 3.48
CA LEU A 29 -3.20 6.37 2.64
C LEU A 29 -4.39 6.58 1.71
N ARG A 30 -4.91 7.81 1.66
CA ARG A 30 -5.97 8.21 0.72
C ARG A 30 -5.33 8.75 -0.55
N HIS A 31 -5.86 8.32 -1.68
CA HIS A 31 -5.49 8.89 -2.96
C HIS A 31 -5.96 10.34 -3.02
N THR A 32 -5.04 11.26 -3.27
CA THR A 32 -5.37 12.63 -3.59
C THR A 32 -5.60 12.71 -5.10
N PRO A 33 -6.84 12.95 -5.58
CA PRO A 33 -7.13 12.92 -7.01
C PRO A 33 -6.31 13.97 -7.77
N PRO A 34 -5.70 13.61 -8.93
CA PRO A 34 -5.07 14.60 -9.77
C PRO A 34 -6.12 15.62 -10.24
N PRO A 35 -5.74 16.89 -10.45
CA PRO A 35 -6.66 17.88 -10.97
C PRO A 35 -7.19 17.44 -12.36
N PRO A 36 -8.45 17.75 -12.70
CA PRO A 36 -9.01 17.43 -14.01
C PRO A 36 -8.22 18.13 -15.13
N ARG A 37 -7.98 17.42 -16.23
CA ARG A 37 -7.25 17.95 -17.39
C ARG A 37 -7.94 19.21 -17.93
N GLY A 38 -7.17 20.23 -18.32
CA GLY A 38 -7.68 21.45 -18.97
C GLY A 38 -8.20 22.54 -18.02
N ARG A 39 -8.29 22.27 -16.72
CA ARG A 39 -8.34 23.34 -15.70
C ARG A 39 -6.94 23.48 -15.12
N ALA A 40 -6.37 24.67 -15.18
CA ALA A 40 -5.32 25.04 -14.22
C ALA A 40 -5.91 24.71 -12.85
N ALA A 41 -5.24 23.83 -12.09
CA ALA A 41 -5.69 23.48 -10.76
C ALA A 41 -5.94 24.80 -10.04
N ALA A 42 -7.20 25.11 -9.71
CA ALA A 42 -7.46 26.15 -8.74
C ALA A 42 -6.56 25.79 -7.57
N ARG A 43 -5.70 26.72 -7.16
CA ARG A 43 -4.71 26.53 -6.10
C ARG A 43 -5.43 26.35 -4.74
N ARG A 44 -6.30 25.34 -4.63
CA ARG A 44 -6.47 24.63 -3.38
C ARG A 44 -5.10 24.02 -3.15
N GLU A 45 -4.46 24.45 -2.07
CA GLU A 45 -3.32 23.76 -1.49
C GLU A 45 -3.77 22.33 -1.25
N THR A 46 -3.56 21.51 -2.28
CA THR A 46 -3.78 20.09 -2.22
C THR A 46 -2.64 19.62 -1.34
N PRO A 47 -2.92 19.13 -0.12
CA PRO A 47 -1.85 18.67 0.74
C PRO A 47 -1.05 17.62 -0.04
N PRO A 48 0.28 17.64 0.09
CA PRO A 48 1.11 16.65 -0.58
C PRO A 48 0.60 15.24 -0.21
N PRO A 49 0.77 14.25 -1.11
CA PRO A 49 0.41 12.87 -0.79
C PRO A 49 1.01 12.50 0.58
N ALA A 50 0.19 11.95 1.47
CA ALA A 50 0.68 11.54 2.77
C ALA A 50 1.79 10.50 2.59
N GLU A 51 2.93 10.73 3.23
CA GLU A 51 4.02 9.76 3.23
C GLU A 51 3.63 8.52 4.03
N ALA A 52 4.07 7.36 3.55
CA ALA A 52 3.84 6.10 4.22
C ALA A 52 4.62 6.06 5.54
N PRO A 53 3.96 5.83 6.70
CA PRO A 53 4.64 5.78 8.00
C PRO A 53 5.34 4.43 8.21
N CYS A 54 6.32 4.13 7.35
CA CYS A 54 7.10 2.89 7.35
C CYS A 54 7.80 2.67 8.71
N GLY A 55 7.76 1.44 9.22
CA GLY A 55 8.31 1.06 10.52
C GLY A 55 7.52 1.55 11.73
N ALA A 56 6.69 2.58 11.58
CA ALA A 56 5.80 3.05 12.63
C ALA A 56 4.43 2.37 12.61
N ALA A 57 3.93 2.01 11.42
CA ALA A 57 2.71 1.23 11.24
C ALA A 57 3.01 -0.25 11.00
N ASP A 58 2.23 -1.14 11.60
CA ASP A 58 2.34 -2.58 11.35
C ASP A 58 1.86 -2.95 9.95
N ILE A 59 0.81 -2.27 9.46
CA ILE A 59 0.29 -2.43 8.10
C ILE A 59 0.06 -1.07 7.45
N ILE A 60 0.39 -0.97 6.17
CA ILE A 60 0.10 0.19 5.32
C ILE A 60 -0.80 -0.25 4.17
N LEU A 61 -1.97 0.37 4.06
CA LEU A 61 -2.88 0.23 2.93
C LEU A 61 -2.78 1.47 2.04
N SER A 62 -2.51 1.28 0.76
CA SER A 62 -2.39 2.39 -0.18
C SER A 62 -3.04 2.08 -1.54
N PRO A 63 -3.89 2.97 -2.06
CA PRO A 63 -4.39 2.86 -3.43
C PRO A 63 -3.30 3.13 -4.48
N GLU A 64 -2.21 3.80 -4.08
CA GLU A 64 -1.07 4.08 -4.95
C GLU A 64 0.16 3.25 -4.55
N PRO A 65 1.11 2.99 -5.46
CA PRO A 65 2.34 2.29 -5.11
C PRO A 65 3.10 3.03 -4.02
N VAL A 66 3.39 2.35 -2.92
CA VAL A 66 4.29 2.88 -1.90
C VAL A 66 5.71 2.79 -2.46
N ARG A 67 6.40 3.92 -2.58
CA ARG A 67 7.76 3.96 -3.15
C ARG A 67 8.80 3.63 -2.08
N GLY A 68 9.87 2.95 -2.48
CA GLY A 68 10.98 2.59 -1.61
C GLY A 68 10.78 1.26 -0.87
N ARG A 69 11.78 0.88 -0.06
CA ARG A 69 11.67 -0.26 0.85
C ARG A 69 11.02 0.23 2.14
N CYS A 70 9.82 -0.25 2.43
CA CYS A 70 9.10 0.07 3.65
C CYS A 70 9.39 -1.03 4.68
N GLU A 71 10.55 -0.95 5.32
CA GLU A 71 10.98 -1.94 6.32
C GLU A 71 10.15 -1.82 7.60
N GLY A 72 9.91 -2.95 8.27
CA GLY A 72 9.13 -2.99 9.52
C GLY A 72 7.61 -2.86 9.35
N SER A 73 7.09 -2.77 8.11
CA SER A 73 5.66 -2.68 7.84
C SER A 73 5.22 -3.69 6.78
N VAL A 74 4.02 -4.25 6.94
CA VAL A 74 3.36 -4.99 5.86
C VAL A 74 2.68 -3.98 4.93
N VAL A 75 3.11 -3.91 3.68
CA VAL A 75 2.51 -3.02 2.68
C VAL A 75 1.52 -3.78 1.79
N ILE A 76 0.29 -3.29 1.73
CA ILE A 76 -0.73 -3.72 0.77
C ILE A 76 -1.09 -2.51 -0.09
N ASP A 77 -0.49 -2.46 -1.27
CA ASP A 77 -0.75 -1.41 -2.25
C ASP A 77 -1.43 -1.95 -3.52
N ARG A 78 -1.67 -1.08 -4.50
CA ARG A 78 -2.26 -1.51 -5.78
C ARG A 78 -1.48 -2.62 -6.49
N PHE A 79 -0.15 -2.67 -6.35
CA PHE A 79 0.65 -3.71 -7.00
C PHE A 79 0.58 -5.02 -6.23
N SER A 80 0.41 -4.96 -4.91
CA SER A 80 0.10 -6.12 -4.07
C SER A 80 -1.22 -6.73 -4.51
N VAL A 81 -2.28 -5.94 -4.66
CA VAL A 81 -3.58 -6.43 -5.15
C VAL A 81 -3.50 -6.97 -6.58
N TRP A 82 -2.78 -6.31 -7.48
CA TRP A 82 -2.57 -6.78 -8.86
C TRP A 82 -1.83 -8.12 -8.93
N ARG A 83 -0.80 -8.32 -8.10
CA ARG A 83 0.00 -9.55 -8.08
C ARG A 83 -0.70 -10.70 -7.36
N ASP A 84 -1.36 -10.41 -6.24
CA ASP A 84 -1.79 -11.40 -5.24
C ASP A 84 -3.32 -11.49 -5.06
N GLY A 85 -4.09 -10.60 -5.67
CA GLY A 85 -5.55 -10.56 -5.57
C GLY A 85 -6.03 -9.87 -4.29
N ALA A 86 -7.25 -10.21 -3.85
CA ALA A 86 -7.83 -9.69 -2.61
C ALA A 86 -6.97 -10.07 -1.39
N HIS A 87 -6.95 -9.23 -0.36
CA HIS A 87 -6.24 -9.49 0.90
C HIS A 87 -7.23 -9.42 2.06
N ALA A 88 -7.13 -10.38 2.97
CA ALA A 88 -7.79 -10.35 4.27
C ALA A 88 -6.75 -10.06 5.35
N VAL A 89 -7.12 -9.20 6.30
CA VAL A 89 -6.22 -8.72 7.35
C VAL A 89 -6.91 -8.89 8.70
N TRP A 90 -6.23 -9.58 9.62
CA TRP A 90 -6.64 -9.71 11.00
C TRP A 90 -5.62 -9.00 11.90
N LEU A 91 -6.11 -8.10 12.73
CA LEU A 91 -5.32 -7.40 13.74
C LEU A 91 -5.34 -8.22 15.02
N THR A 92 -4.23 -8.88 15.34
CA THR A 92 -4.11 -9.71 16.56
C THR A 92 -3.12 -9.08 17.54
N ALA A 93 -3.15 -9.52 18.81
CA ALA A 93 -2.20 -9.06 19.82
C ALA A 93 -0.74 -9.43 19.52
N ALA A 94 -0.52 -10.52 18.76
CA ALA A 94 0.82 -10.94 18.32
C ALA A 94 1.30 -10.18 17.07
N GLY A 95 0.45 -9.33 16.50
CA GLY A 95 0.72 -8.61 15.26
C GLY A 95 -0.29 -8.93 14.15
N PRO A 96 -0.13 -8.29 12.98
CA PRO A 96 -1.04 -8.48 11.86
C PRO A 96 -0.86 -9.85 11.19
N VAL A 97 -1.99 -10.49 10.87
CA VAL A 97 -2.03 -11.68 10.00
C VAL A 97 -2.65 -11.27 8.68
N VAL A 98 -1.95 -11.50 7.57
CA VAL A 98 -2.41 -11.15 6.22
C VAL A 98 -2.44 -12.39 5.34
N VAL A 99 -3.57 -12.64 4.69
CA VAL A 99 -3.74 -13.72 3.72
C VAL A 99 -4.25 -13.15 2.41
N SER A 100 -3.55 -13.42 1.31
CA SER A 100 -4.01 -13.06 -0.02
C SER A 100 -4.82 -14.18 -0.65
N ASP A 101 -5.69 -13.81 -1.58
CA ASP A 101 -6.47 -14.73 -2.40
C ASP A 101 -5.56 -15.69 -3.18
N ARG A 102 -4.44 -15.22 -3.73
CA ARG A 102 -3.43 -16.10 -4.33
C ARG A 102 -2.86 -17.11 -3.32
N ALA A 103 -2.50 -16.67 -2.11
CA ALA A 103 -1.97 -17.56 -1.08
C ALA A 103 -2.98 -18.65 -0.68
N ALA A 104 -4.26 -18.28 -0.53
CA ALA A 104 -5.34 -19.23 -0.25
C ALA A 104 -5.60 -20.19 -1.43
N ARG A 105 -5.39 -19.72 -2.67
CA ARG A 105 -5.54 -20.54 -3.88
C ARG A 105 -4.36 -21.49 -4.12
N GLY A 106 -3.16 -21.16 -3.67
CA GLY A 106 -1.95 -21.98 -3.83
C GLY A 106 -1.56 -22.22 -5.30
N ASP A 107 -0.83 -23.30 -5.56
CA ASP A 107 -0.24 -23.63 -6.86
C ASP A 107 -1.15 -24.51 -7.74
N ARG A 108 -2.47 -24.36 -7.61
CA ARG A 108 -3.42 -25.18 -8.36
C ARG A 108 -3.32 -24.87 -9.87
N PRO A 109 -3.47 -25.86 -10.78
CA PRO A 109 -3.19 -25.69 -12.21
C PRO A 109 -4.01 -24.60 -12.93
N TRP A 110 -5.17 -24.21 -12.38
CA TRP A 110 -6.04 -23.19 -12.94
C TRP A 110 -5.78 -21.78 -12.38
N VAL A 111 -4.84 -21.62 -11.44
CA VAL A 111 -4.46 -20.31 -10.92
C VAL A 111 -3.48 -19.66 -11.91
N PRO A 112 -3.80 -18.49 -12.48
CA PRO A 112 -2.89 -17.85 -13.43
C PRO A 112 -1.54 -17.53 -12.78
N PRO A 113 -0.44 -17.56 -13.54
CA PRO A 113 0.87 -17.13 -13.04
C PRO A 113 0.80 -15.67 -12.56
N ARG A 114 1.79 -15.27 -11.75
CA ARG A 114 1.91 -13.87 -11.35
C ARG A 114 2.11 -13.01 -12.59
N PRO A 115 1.39 -11.88 -12.72
CA PRO A 115 1.52 -11.03 -13.89
C PRO A 115 2.91 -10.38 -13.88
N LEU A 116 3.54 -10.34 -15.05
CA LEU A 116 4.83 -9.69 -15.24
C LEU A 116 4.61 -8.23 -15.68
N PRO A 117 5.50 -7.29 -15.28
CA PRO A 117 5.48 -5.95 -15.85
C PRO A 117 5.59 -6.03 -17.37
N ARG A 118 4.84 -5.19 -18.09
CA ARG A 118 4.92 -5.15 -19.57
C ARG A 118 6.31 -4.73 -20.07
N TRP A 119 7.07 -4.01 -19.24
CA TRP A 119 8.43 -3.62 -19.55
C TRP A 119 9.38 -4.70 -19.03
N SER A 120 10.06 -5.38 -19.95
CA SER A 120 11.24 -6.21 -19.65
C SER A 120 12.44 -5.63 -20.37
N PRO A 121 13.56 -5.35 -19.68
CA PRO A 121 14.79 -4.88 -20.32
C PRO A 121 15.34 -5.90 -21.32
N ASP A 122 14.98 -7.18 -21.20
CA ASP A 122 15.43 -8.27 -22.07
C ASP A 122 14.92 -8.17 -23.53
N HIS A 123 13.89 -7.34 -23.77
CA HIS A 123 13.28 -7.18 -25.10
C HIS A 123 13.73 -5.92 -25.84
N LEU A 124 14.56 -5.09 -25.23
CA LEU A 124 15.08 -3.90 -25.88
C LEU A 124 16.50 -4.19 -26.39
N PRO A 125 16.81 -3.90 -27.67
CA PRO A 125 18.20 -3.92 -28.10
C PRO A 125 18.98 -2.97 -27.20
N LEU A 126 20.11 -3.45 -26.65
CA LEU A 126 21.05 -2.59 -25.95
C LEU A 126 21.41 -1.44 -26.89
N ALA A 127 21.22 -0.20 -26.43
CA ALA A 127 21.62 0.95 -27.20
C ALA A 127 23.14 0.88 -27.44
N SER A 128 23.56 0.98 -28.70
CA SER A 128 24.98 1.09 -29.04
C SER A 128 25.54 2.36 -28.42
N SER A 129 26.58 2.24 -27.61
CA SER A 129 27.37 3.38 -27.16
C SER A 129 28.33 3.77 -28.27
N GLU A 130 28.15 4.96 -28.84
CA GLU A 130 29.19 5.68 -29.59
C GLU A 130 30.09 6.49 -28.65
#